data_AF-A0A2I0LDE5-F1
#
_entry.id   AF-A0A2I0LDE5-F1
#
_cell.length_a   1.000
_cell.length_b   1.000
_cell.length_c   1.000
_cell.angle_alpha   90.00
_cell.angle_beta   90.00
_cell.angle_gamma   90.00
#
_symmetry.space_group_name_H-M   'P 1'
#
loop_
_entity.id
_entity.type
_entity.pdbx_description
1 polymer ?
#
loop_
_entity_poly.entity_id
_entity_poly.type
_entity_poly.pdbx_seq_one_letter_code
_entity_poly.pdbx_strand_id
1 'polypeptide(L)'
;MMRREISALAQPRLLLLLLLGLTVLLVFAIFKSQLGNEEVEEDPEITHRVYLDVDIDEQRLGRIVIGLYGQVVPKTVENFRALCT
;
A
#
# COMPACT_ATOMS: atom_id res chain seq x y z
N MET A 1 4.50 31.88 -44.96
CA MET A 1 3.27 31.78 -44.13
C MET A 1 3.55 31.40 -42.65
N MET A 2 4.80 31.18 -42.22
CA MET A 2 5.17 30.79 -40.84
C MET A 2 5.44 31.94 -39.84
N ARG A 3 5.38 33.22 -40.24
CA ARG A 3 5.79 34.36 -39.37
C ARG A 3 4.78 34.74 -38.29
N ARG A 4 3.50 34.34 -38.44
CA ARG A 4 2.40 34.69 -37.53
C ARG A 4 2.35 33.81 -36.28
N GLU A 5 2.84 32.58 -36.36
CA GLU A 5 2.82 31.62 -35.24
C GLU A 5 3.92 31.94 -34.21
N ILE A 6 5.09 32.37 -34.68
CA ILE A 6 6.20 32.81 -33.80
C ILE A 6 5.83 34.10 -33.05
N SER A 7 5.03 34.98 -33.66
CA SER A 7 4.58 36.22 -33.01
C SER A 7 3.57 35.98 -31.87
N ALA A 8 2.80 34.88 -31.92
CA ALA A 8 1.93 34.50 -30.81
C ALA A 8 2.77 34.02 -29.62
N LEU A 9 3.83 33.23 -29.89
CA LEU A 9 4.80 32.76 -28.89
C LEU A 9 5.55 33.90 -28.19
N ALA A 10 5.84 34.99 -28.91
CA ALA A 10 6.53 36.17 -28.42
C ALA A 10 5.63 37.20 -27.70
N GLN A 11 4.32 36.92 -27.55
CA GLN A 11 3.45 37.79 -26.76
C GLN A 11 3.80 37.68 -25.26
N PRO A 12 4.10 38.79 -24.57
CA PRO A 12 4.54 38.75 -23.16
C PRO A 12 3.49 38.11 -22.23
N ARG A 13 2.21 38.20 -22.60
CA ARG A 13 1.10 37.57 -21.86
C ARG A 13 1.05 36.05 -22.02
N LEU A 14 1.34 35.53 -23.22
CA LEU A 14 1.37 34.08 -23.44
C LEU A 14 2.56 33.45 -22.70
N LEU A 15 3.70 34.13 -22.70
CA LEU A 15 4.91 33.67 -22.01
C LEU A 15 4.71 33.64 -20.48
N LEU A 16 4.03 34.64 -19.92
CA LEU A 16 3.60 34.66 -18.51
C LEU A 16 2.65 33.50 -18.16
N LEU A 17 1.67 33.19 -19.04
CA LEU A 17 0.75 32.07 -18.82
C LEU A 17 1.46 30.71 -18.91
N LEU A 18 2.41 30.55 -19.83
CA LEU A 18 3.23 29.34 -19.95
C LEU A 18 4.14 29.15 -18.73
N LEU A 19 4.76 30.22 -18.24
CA LEU A 19 5.57 30.17 -17.02
C LEU A 19 4.72 29.83 -15.79
N LEU A 20 3.54 30.44 -15.64
CA LEU A 20 2.61 30.11 -14.56
C LEU A 20 2.19 28.63 -14.62
N GLY A 21 1.81 28.14 -15.80
CA GLY A 21 1.46 26.73 -16.01
C GLY A 21 2.61 25.78 -15.66
N LEU A 22 3.84 26.11 -16.07
CA LEU A 22 5.03 25.35 -15.72
C LEU A 22 5.28 25.33 -14.20
N THR A 23 5.14 26.48 -13.52
CA THR A 23 5.30 26.55 -12.07
C THR A 23 4.26 25.72 -11.32
N VAL A 24 3.00 25.73 -11.75
CA VAL A 24 1.93 24.89 -11.17
C VAL A 24 2.24 23.41 -11.39
N LEU A 25 2.74 23.04 -12.57
CA LEU A 25 3.09 21.66 -12.92
C LEU A 25 4.29 21.16 -12.08
N LEU A 26 5.30 22.01 -11.89
CA LEU A 26 6.45 21.72 -11.01
C LEU A 26 6.03 21.58 -9.54
N VAL A 27 5.18 22.47 -9.04
CA VAL A 27 4.63 22.37 -7.67
C VAL A 27 3.84 21.08 -7.51
N PHE A 28 3.01 20.71 -8.48
CA PHE A 28 2.23 19.47 -8.45
C PHE A 28 3.13 18.22 -8.46
N ALA A 29 4.20 18.21 -9.27
CA ALA A 29 5.15 17.11 -9.32
C ALA A 29 5.91 16.94 -7.98
N ILE A 30 6.30 18.06 -7.35
CA ILE A 30 6.90 18.05 -6.00
C ILE A 30 5.90 17.58 -4.95
N PHE A 31 4.62 17.95 -5.08
CA PHE A 31 3.58 17.49 -4.15
C PHE A 31 3.30 15.99 -4.30
N LYS A 32 3.37 15.45 -5.52
CA LYS A 32 3.23 14.03 -5.80
C LYS A 32 4.33 13.18 -5.19
N SER A 33 5.56 13.68 -5.09
CA SER A 33 6.65 12.92 -4.45
C SER A 33 6.55 12.84 -2.92
N GLN A 34 5.73 13.70 -2.30
CA GLN A 34 5.45 13.69 -0.85
C GLN A 34 4.27 12.78 -0.48
N LEU A 35 3.39 12.45 -1.43
CA LEU A 35 2.42 11.37 -1.28
C LEU A 35 3.20 10.06 -1.44
N GLY A 36 3.78 9.59 -0.33
CA GLY A 36 4.42 8.28 -0.28
C GLY A 36 3.54 7.23 -0.92
N ASN A 37 4.17 6.30 -1.62
CA ASN A 37 3.49 5.11 -2.13
C ASN A 37 2.87 4.39 -0.92
N GLU A 38 1.55 4.52 -0.75
CA GLU A 38 0.80 3.60 0.10
C GLU A 38 0.79 2.27 -0.66
N GLU A 39 1.85 1.49 -0.50
CA GLU A 39 1.82 0.09 -0.90
C GLU A 39 0.74 -0.56 -0.04
N VAL A 40 -0.36 -0.93 -0.70
CA VAL A 40 -1.44 -1.68 -0.06
C VAL A 40 -0.84 -3.02 0.32
N GLU A 41 -0.42 -3.14 1.58
CA GLU A 41 0.10 -4.38 2.13
C GLU A 41 -1.08 -5.36 2.21
N GLU A 42 -1.17 -6.27 1.25
CA GLU A 42 -2.19 -7.32 1.27
C GLU A 42 -1.91 -8.25 2.45
N ASP A 43 -2.93 -8.48 3.27
CA ASP A 43 -2.82 -9.42 4.39
C ASP A 43 -2.42 -10.81 3.87
N PRO A 44 -1.44 -11.48 4.49
CA PRO A 44 -0.98 -12.77 4.03
C PRO A 44 -2.08 -13.84 4.17
N GLU A 45 -2.10 -14.77 3.21
CA GLU A 45 -3.08 -15.84 3.18
C GLU A 45 -2.90 -16.83 4.35
N ILE A 46 -4.00 -17.16 5.03
CA ILE A 46 -4.05 -18.21 6.05
C ILE A 46 -3.95 -19.57 5.36
N THR A 47 -2.86 -20.31 5.58
CA THR A 47 -2.65 -21.63 4.97
C THR A 47 -3.03 -22.80 5.87
N HIS A 48 -2.96 -22.61 7.19
CA HIS A 48 -3.29 -23.65 8.16
C HIS A 48 -4.12 -23.07 9.30
N ARG A 49 -4.88 -23.93 9.97
CA ARG A 49 -5.61 -23.58 11.20
C ARG A 49 -5.32 -24.60 12.29
N VAL A 50 -5.12 -24.12 13.51
CA VAL A 50 -5.02 -24.94 14.72
C VAL A 50 -6.09 -24.52 15.72
N TYR A 51 -6.38 -25.42 16.65
CA TYR A 51 -7.49 -25.28 17.58
C TYR A 51 -6.99 -25.45 19.00
N LEU A 52 -7.27 -24.46 19.86
CA LEU A 52 -6.97 -24.53 21.27
C LEU A 52 -8.27 -24.54 22.06
N ASP A 53 -8.49 -25.65 22.75
CA ASP A 53 -9.63 -25.85 23.63
C ASP A 53 -9.28 -25.34 25.03
N VAL A 54 -10.05 -24.37 25.54
CA VAL A 54 -9.74 -23.68 26.81
C VAL A 54 -10.82 -23.96 27.86
N ASP A 55 -10.35 -24.38 29.03
CA ASP A 55 -11.14 -24.63 30.23
C ASP A 55 -10.52 -23.84 31.41
N ILE A 56 -11.35 -23.30 32.29
CA ILE A 56 -10.93 -22.67 33.55
C ILE A 56 -11.72 -23.29 34.68
N ASP A 57 -11.02 -23.77 35.72
CA ASP A 57 -11.64 -24.46 36.86
C ASP A 57 -12.61 -25.58 36.42
N GLU A 58 -12.17 -26.39 35.44
CA GLU A 58 -12.95 -27.50 34.83
C GLU A 58 -14.20 -27.03 34.06
N GLN A 59 -14.44 -25.72 33.94
CA GLN A 59 -15.51 -25.18 33.14
C GLN A 59 -15.04 -24.89 31.71
N ARG A 60 -15.73 -25.52 30.76
CA ARG A 60 -15.53 -25.31 29.33
C ARG A 60 -15.84 -23.87 28.92
N LEU A 61 -14.84 -23.12 28.44
CA LEU A 61 -15.03 -21.74 27.95
C LEU A 61 -15.19 -21.66 26.44
N GLY A 62 -14.55 -22.58 25.71
CA GLY A 62 -14.70 -22.66 24.26
C GLY A 62 -13.40 -22.99 23.54
N ARG A 63 -13.37 -22.64 22.25
CA ARG A 63 -12.28 -22.97 21.33
C ARG A 63 -11.75 -21.72 20.65
N ILE A 64 -10.44 -21.52 20.73
CA ILE A 64 -9.73 -20.51 19.95
C ILE A 64 -9.30 -21.16 18.62
N VAL A 65 -9.62 -20.50 17.51
CA VAL A 65 -9.18 -20.91 16.17
C VAL A 65 -8.08 -19.97 15.72
N ILE A 66 -6.89 -20.50 15.49
CA ILE A 66 -5.71 -19.70 15.12
C ILE A 66 -5.36 -20.00 13.66
N GLY A 67 -5.42 -18.98 12.81
CA GLY A 67 -4.91 -19.04 11.43
C GLY A 67 -3.40 -18.83 11.40
N LEU A 68 -2.70 -19.59 10.56
CA LEU A 68 -1.25 -19.56 10.43
C LEU A 68 -0.84 -19.21 8.99
N TYR A 69 0.11 -18.29 8.86
CA TYR A 69 0.62 -17.79 7.57
C TYR A 69 1.83 -18.61 7.08
N GLY A 70 1.59 -19.86 6.67
CA GLY A 70 2.67 -20.77 6.28
C GLY A 70 3.46 -20.34 5.04
N GLN A 71 2.91 -19.47 4.20
CA GLN A 71 3.64 -18.88 3.07
C GLN A 71 4.65 -17.80 3.53
N VAL A 72 4.40 -17.15 4.66
CA VAL A 72 5.27 -16.08 5.21
C VAL A 72 6.34 -16.68 6.12
N VAL A 73 5.96 -17.59 7.02
CA VAL A 73 6.84 -18.15 8.05
C VAL A 73 6.74 -19.68 8.14
N PRO A 74 7.14 -20.42 7.09
CA PRO A 74 6.88 -21.86 6.96
C PRO A 74 7.43 -22.71 8.11
N LYS A 75 8.66 -22.43 8.58
CA LYS A 75 9.28 -23.19 9.68
C LYS A 75 8.57 -22.98 11.01
N THR A 76 8.16 -21.73 11.29
CA THR A 76 7.42 -21.38 12.51
C THR A 76 6.05 -22.03 12.52
N VAL A 77 5.37 -21.99 11.36
CA VAL A 77 4.04 -22.60 11.20
C VAL A 77 4.13 -24.10 11.34
N GLU A 78 5.11 -24.77 10.74
CA GLU A 78 5.24 -26.22 10.86
C GLU A 78 5.55 -26.66 12.30
N ASN A 79 6.45 -25.95 13.00
CA ASN A 79 6.72 -26.21 14.41
C ASN A 79 5.46 -26.06 15.27
N PHE A 80 4.74 -24.95 15.13
CA PHE A 80 3.55 -24.68 15.96
C PHE A 80 2.40 -25.64 15.63
N ARG A 81 2.18 -25.93 14.34
CA ARG A 81 1.19 -26.91 13.88
C ARG A 81 1.46 -28.29 14.47
N ALA A 82 2.71 -28.76 14.44
CA ALA A 82 3.09 -30.06 14.99
C ALA A 82 2.91 -30.17 16.51
N LEU A 83 3.06 -29.07 17.25
CA LEU A 83 2.79 -29.05 18.70
C LEU A 83 1.29 -29.10 19.04
N CYS A 84 0.42 -28.75 18.09
CA CYS A 84 -1.03 -28.71 18.28
C CYS A 84 -1.74 -30.00 17.83
N THR A 85 -1.03 -30.95 17.22
CA THR A 85 -1.58 -32.23 16.72
C THR A 85 -1.47 -33.35 17.74
#